data_AF-A0A382K6H0-F1
#
_entry.id   AF-A0A382K6H0-F1
#
_cell.length_a   1.000
_cell.length_b   1.000
_cell.length_c   1.000
_cell.angle_alpha   90.00
_cell.angle_beta   90.00
_cell.angle_gamma   90.00
#
_symmetry.space_group_name_H-M   'P 1'
#
loop_
_entity.id
_entity.type
_entity.pdbx_description
1 polymer ?
#
loop_
_entity_poly.entity_id
_entity_poly.type
_entity_poly.pdbx_seq_one_letter_code
_entity_poly.pdbx_strand_id
1 'polypeptide(L)'
;PADSHFISNSMVAPEFQIQSDTVLIKFHNLIRSSLNTNEKNAILENNTTLKDFASVRNHSKQNYYINIDSELQIFEYALDGDTNGDFNNINDSEKKKAAIQSLLQHLDKKLMGGEMPSEYYTALTNHLMNMNWGKKFNAKEARNVISDAIRFMVTSSFFMIQK
;
A
#
# COMPACT_ATOMS: atom_id res chain seq x y z
N PRO A 1 1.45 30.39 5.84
CA PRO A 1 1.10 31.70 5.24
C PRO A 1 1.28 32.82 6.29
N ALA A 2 2.14 33.79 6.02
CA ALA A 2 2.49 34.90 6.93
C ALA A 2 1.75 36.22 6.59
N ASP A 3 0.57 36.12 5.98
CA ASP A 3 -0.28 37.27 5.66
C ASP A 3 -1.37 37.40 6.72
N SER A 4 -1.45 38.59 7.33
CA SER A 4 -2.44 38.96 8.34
C SER A 4 -3.90 38.73 7.92
N HIS A 5 -4.21 38.80 6.62
CA HIS A 5 -5.57 38.60 6.10
C HIS A 5 -6.03 37.14 6.19
N PHE A 6 -5.11 36.18 6.05
CA PHE A 6 -5.41 34.76 6.19
C PHE A 6 -5.61 34.35 7.65
N ILE A 7 -4.81 34.93 8.56
CA ILE A 7 -4.86 34.67 10.00
C ILE A 7 -6.14 35.25 10.62
N SER A 8 -6.54 36.47 10.23
CA SER A 8 -7.71 37.15 10.81
C SER A 8 -9.05 36.52 10.41
N ASN A 9 -9.09 35.86 9.24
CA ASN A 9 -10.33 35.31 8.67
C ASN A 9 -10.41 33.78 8.76
N SER A 10 -9.48 33.12 9.46
CA SER A 10 -9.36 31.65 9.48
C SER A 10 -9.38 31.04 8.07
N MET A 11 -8.85 31.76 7.09
CA MET A 11 -8.85 31.34 5.70
C MET A 11 -7.67 30.39 5.54
N VAL A 12 -7.99 29.11 5.37
CA VAL A 12 -7.04 28.13 4.86
C VAL A 12 -6.88 28.42 3.37
N ALA A 13 -5.67 28.34 2.79
CA ALA A 13 -5.53 28.50 1.34
C ALA A 13 -6.45 27.46 0.66
N PRO A 14 -7.19 27.81 -0.42
CA PRO A 14 -8.17 26.92 -1.05
C PRO A 14 -7.60 25.54 -1.44
N GLU A 15 -6.31 25.48 -1.72
CA GLU A 15 -5.55 24.27 -2.04
C GLU A 15 -5.23 23.37 -0.84
N PHE A 16 -5.35 23.88 0.39
CA PHE A 16 -5.38 23.10 1.63
C PHE A 16 -6.80 22.83 2.14
N GLN A 17 -7.80 23.49 1.55
CA GLN A 17 -9.19 23.37 1.96
C GLN A 17 -9.91 22.38 1.05
N ILE A 18 -10.41 21.30 1.67
CA ILE A 18 -11.24 20.23 1.09
C ILE A 18 -10.45 19.00 0.60
N GLN A 19 -9.81 18.30 1.56
CA GLN A 19 -9.99 16.85 1.60
C GLN A 19 -11.40 16.56 2.10
N SER A 20 -12.41 16.66 1.23
CA SER A 20 -13.72 16.10 1.58
C SER A 20 -13.59 14.59 1.67
N ASP A 21 -14.44 13.95 2.47
CA ASP A 21 -14.56 12.49 2.52
C ASP A 21 -14.70 11.91 1.10
N THR A 22 -15.40 12.61 0.21
CA THR A 22 -15.52 12.26 -1.21
C THR A 22 -14.18 12.21 -1.94
N VAL A 23 -13.27 13.16 -1.71
CA VAL A 23 -11.93 13.18 -2.34
C VAL A 23 -11.07 12.05 -1.78
N LEU A 24 -11.10 11.83 -0.46
CA LEU A 24 -10.36 10.73 0.18
C LEU A 24 -10.84 9.36 -0.31
N ILE A 25 -12.16 9.16 -0.41
CA ILE A 25 -12.76 7.92 -0.94
C ILE A 25 -12.37 7.72 -2.40
N LYS A 26 -12.39 8.77 -3.23
CA LYS A 26 -11.97 8.70 -4.64
C LYS A 26 -10.50 8.32 -4.76
N PHE A 27 -9.64 8.94 -3.96
CA PHE A 27 -8.20 8.64 -3.95
C PHE A 27 -7.93 7.22 -3.47
N HIS A 28 -8.58 6.78 -2.39
CA HIS A 28 -8.51 5.41 -1.89
C HIS A 28 -8.90 4.38 -2.96
N ASN A 29 -10.02 4.62 -3.66
CA ASN A 29 -10.48 3.75 -4.74
C ASN A 29 -9.51 3.75 -5.93
N LEU A 30 -8.90 4.90 -6.24
CA LEU A 30 -7.90 5.01 -7.28
C LEU A 30 -6.67 4.15 -6.95
N ILE A 31 -6.12 4.24 -5.73
CA ILE A 31 -4.96 3.43 -5.32
C ILE A 31 -5.30 1.94 -5.35
N ARG A 32 -6.47 1.55 -4.83
CA ARG A 32 -6.93 0.16 -4.89
C ARG A 32 -7.04 -0.35 -6.34
N SER A 33 -7.70 0.40 -7.22
CA SER A 33 -7.85 0.02 -8.63
C SER A 33 -6.51 -0.09 -9.34
N SER A 34 -5.60 0.81 -9.01
CA SER A 34 -4.23 0.87 -9.54
C SER A 34 -3.44 -0.37 -9.18
N LEU A 35 -3.39 -0.74 -7.90
CA LEU A 35 -2.71 -1.95 -7.44
C LEU A 35 -3.31 -3.21 -8.05
N ASN A 36 -4.62 -3.28 -8.24
CA ASN A 36 -5.25 -4.46 -8.85
C ASN A 36 -5.01 -4.60 -10.37
N THR A 37 -4.87 -3.48 -11.09
CA THR A 37 -4.87 -3.48 -12.56
C THR A 37 -3.47 -3.30 -13.15
N ASN A 38 -2.60 -2.57 -12.46
CA ASN A 38 -1.32 -2.11 -12.99
C ASN A 38 -0.11 -2.69 -12.22
N GLU A 39 -0.32 -3.49 -11.17
CA GLU A 39 0.75 -4.17 -10.45
C GLU A 39 1.23 -5.42 -11.22
N LYS A 40 2.55 -5.54 -11.36
CA LYS A 40 3.23 -6.58 -12.12
C LYS A 40 2.70 -8.00 -11.81
N ASN A 41 2.69 -8.42 -10.56
CA ASN A 41 2.34 -9.77 -10.15
C ASN A 41 0.84 -10.07 -10.35
N ALA A 42 -0.03 -9.07 -10.20
CA ALA A 42 -1.45 -9.16 -10.54
C ALA A 42 -1.68 -9.29 -12.05
N ILE A 43 -0.87 -8.61 -12.88
CA ILE A 43 -0.90 -8.77 -14.34
C ILE A 43 -0.49 -10.20 -14.71
N LEU A 44 0.62 -10.68 -14.14
CA LEU A 44 1.17 -12.02 -14.42
C LEU A 44 0.26 -13.16 -13.94
N GLU A 45 -0.45 -13.01 -12.80
CA GLU A 45 -1.42 -14.00 -12.31
C GLU A 45 -2.56 -14.26 -13.32
N ASN A 46 -2.91 -13.25 -14.12
CA ASN A 46 -3.96 -13.36 -15.15
C ASN A 46 -3.44 -13.92 -16.49
N ASN A 47 -2.34 -14.68 -16.48
CA ASN A 47 -1.70 -15.29 -17.66
C ASN A 47 -1.39 -14.30 -18.80
N THR A 48 -1.20 -13.03 -18.46
CA THR A 48 -0.90 -11.97 -19.43
C THR A 48 0.58 -11.65 -19.32
N THR A 49 1.33 -11.71 -20.42
CA THR A 49 2.72 -11.24 -20.39
C THR A 49 2.74 -9.72 -20.24
N LEU A 50 3.82 -9.15 -19.70
CA LEU A 50 3.95 -7.68 -19.64
C LEU A 50 3.86 -7.03 -21.05
N LYS A 51 4.30 -7.76 -22.08
CA LYS A 51 4.17 -7.33 -23.49
C LYS A 51 2.71 -7.26 -23.91
N ASP A 52 1.94 -8.30 -23.64
CA ASP A 52 0.51 -8.35 -23.99
C ASP A 52 -0.26 -7.28 -23.22
N PHE A 53 0.05 -7.13 -21.92
CA PHE A 53 -0.51 -6.07 -21.09
C PHE A 53 -0.24 -4.68 -21.68
N ALA A 54 0.99 -4.39 -22.12
CA ALA A 54 1.36 -3.12 -22.71
C ALA A 54 0.67 -2.87 -24.07
N SER A 55 0.49 -3.91 -24.89
CA SER A 55 -0.03 -3.80 -26.25
C SER A 55 -1.49 -3.30 -26.34
N VAL A 56 -2.28 -3.53 -25.29
CA VAL A 56 -3.71 -3.15 -25.23
C VAL A 56 -3.95 -1.82 -24.51
N ARG A 57 -2.89 -1.13 -24.05
CA ARG A 57 -3.01 0.12 -23.30
C ARG A 57 -3.35 1.29 -24.22
N ASN A 58 -4.30 2.11 -23.77
CA ASN A 58 -4.62 3.37 -24.41
C ASN A 58 -3.80 4.51 -23.76
N HIS A 59 -3.27 5.43 -24.56
CA HIS A 59 -2.53 6.62 -24.11
C HIS A 59 -3.36 7.56 -23.22
N SER A 60 -4.70 7.50 -23.29
CA SER A 60 -5.59 8.28 -22.43
C SER A 60 -5.85 7.66 -21.04
N LYS A 61 -5.32 6.46 -20.76
CA LYS A 61 -5.46 5.78 -19.47
C LYS A 61 -4.21 5.90 -18.61
N GLN A 62 -4.38 5.67 -17.31
CA GLN A 62 -3.34 5.66 -16.29
C GLN A 62 -2.35 4.50 -16.46
N ASN A 63 -1.29 4.71 -17.25
CA ASN A 63 -0.32 3.70 -17.71
C ASN A 63 0.90 3.50 -16.80
N TYR A 64 0.83 3.85 -15.53
CA TYR A 64 1.94 3.59 -14.60
C TYR A 64 2.07 2.09 -14.32
N TYR A 65 3.31 1.65 -14.14
CA TYR A 65 3.68 0.28 -13.79
C TYR A 65 4.03 0.23 -12.30
N ILE A 66 3.36 -0.64 -11.54
CA ILE A 66 3.61 -0.81 -10.12
C ILE A 66 4.40 -2.10 -9.91
N ASN A 67 5.56 -1.98 -9.27
CA ASN A 67 6.38 -3.11 -8.87
C ASN A 67 6.50 -3.16 -7.34
N ILE A 68 6.09 -4.28 -6.75
CA ILE A 68 6.19 -4.57 -5.32
C ILE A 68 7.09 -5.77 -5.02
N ASP A 69 7.95 -6.18 -5.96
CA ASP A 69 8.85 -7.33 -5.79
C ASP A 69 9.71 -7.19 -4.52
N SER A 70 10.18 -5.97 -4.22
CA SER A 70 10.96 -5.71 -3.01
C SER A 70 10.14 -5.92 -1.74
N GLU A 71 8.89 -5.45 -1.72
CA GLU A 71 7.98 -5.64 -0.60
C GLU A 71 7.61 -7.12 -0.41
N LEU A 72 7.43 -7.87 -1.51
CA LEU A 72 7.22 -9.31 -1.48
C LEU A 72 8.42 -10.05 -0.88
N GLN A 73 9.64 -9.71 -1.32
CA GLN A 73 10.87 -10.32 -0.80
C GLN A 73 11.08 -10.03 0.69
N ILE A 74 10.86 -8.79 1.13
CA ILE A 74 10.98 -8.43 2.56
C ILE A 74 9.96 -9.19 3.40
N PHE A 75 8.73 -9.27 2.91
CA PHE A 75 7.66 -9.98 3.59
C PHE A 75 7.97 -11.47 3.69
N GLU A 76 8.35 -12.12 2.57
CA GLU A 76 8.67 -13.54 2.52
C GLU A 76 9.89 -13.89 3.37
N TYR A 77 10.95 -13.08 3.29
CA TYR A 77 12.16 -13.34 4.08
C TYR A 77 11.89 -13.31 5.59
N ALA A 78 11.05 -12.37 6.04
CA ALA A 78 10.63 -12.31 7.44
C ALA A 78 9.64 -13.43 7.82
N LEU A 79 8.92 -13.99 6.85
CA LEU A 79 7.91 -15.03 7.04
C LEU A 79 8.53 -16.44 7.09
N ASP A 80 9.39 -16.73 6.12
CA ASP A 80 9.88 -18.07 5.77
C ASP A 80 11.41 -18.19 5.86
N GLY A 81 12.13 -17.07 5.83
CA GLY A 81 13.60 -17.05 5.80
C GLY A 81 14.21 -17.19 4.40
N ASP A 82 13.39 -17.19 3.35
CA ASP A 82 13.79 -17.23 1.95
C ASP A 82 12.94 -16.27 1.08
N THR A 83 13.08 -16.35 -0.25
CA THR A 83 12.38 -15.48 -1.21
C THR A 83 11.93 -16.25 -2.46
N ASN A 84 11.33 -17.43 -2.27
CA ASN A 84 11.04 -18.38 -3.35
C ASN A 84 9.64 -18.18 -4.00
N GLY A 85 8.80 -17.33 -3.41
CA GLY A 85 7.45 -16.97 -3.81
C GLY A 85 6.32 -17.83 -3.24
N ASP A 86 6.56 -18.75 -2.30
CA ASP A 86 5.55 -19.71 -1.81
C ASP A 86 4.75 -19.25 -0.59
N PHE A 87 5.34 -18.39 0.25
CA PHE A 87 4.73 -17.84 1.46
C PHE A 87 4.17 -18.93 2.41
N ASN A 88 4.86 -20.06 2.56
CA ASN A 88 4.37 -21.26 3.24
C ASN A 88 3.82 -21.00 4.64
N ASN A 89 4.48 -20.12 5.42
CA ASN A 89 4.11 -19.85 6.80
C ASN A 89 3.10 -18.70 6.96
N ILE A 90 2.44 -18.20 5.91
CA ILE A 90 1.50 -17.08 6.04
C ILE A 90 0.30 -17.36 6.95
N ASN A 91 -0.03 -18.63 7.19
CA ASN A 91 -1.09 -19.05 8.09
C ASN A 91 -0.60 -19.26 9.54
N ASP A 92 0.71 -19.13 9.80
CA ASP A 92 1.29 -19.11 11.13
C ASP A 92 1.19 -17.68 11.70
N SER A 93 0.48 -17.53 12.82
CA SER A 93 0.16 -16.21 13.38
C SER A 93 1.42 -15.45 13.82
N GLU A 94 2.40 -16.12 14.41
CA GLU A 94 3.60 -15.48 14.92
C GLU A 94 4.50 -15.02 13.78
N LYS A 95 4.73 -15.92 12.79
CA LYS A 95 5.53 -15.61 11.61
C LYS A 95 4.88 -14.55 10.74
N LYS A 96 3.56 -14.64 10.53
CA LYS A 96 2.81 -13.62 9.78
C LYS A 96 2.92 -12.25 10.44
N LYS A 97 2.79 -12.20 11.77
CA LYS A 97 2.94 -10.94 12.51
C LYS A 97 4.34 -10.35 12.32
N ALA A 98 5.38 -11.16 12.42
CA ALA A 98 6.76 -10.72 12.18
C ALA A 98 6.98 -10.20 10.75
N ALA A 99 6.40 -10.88 9.76
CA ALA A 99 6.43 -10.46 8.36
C ALA A 99 5.70 -9.14 8.11
N ILE A 100 4.50 -8.98 8.67
CA ILE A 100 3.74 -7.71 8.62
C ILE A 100 4.54 -6.59 9.27
N GLN A 101 5.13 -6.82 10.44
CA GLN A 101 5.92 -5.80 11.13
C GLN A 101 7.16 -5.38 10.30
N SER A 102 7.86 -6.34 9.71
CA SER A 102 9.01 -6.07 8.83
C SER A 102 8.60 -5.26 7.59
N LEU A 103 7.48 -5.61 6.98
CA LEU A 103 6.90 -4.86 5.86
C LEU A 103 6.53 -3.43 6.27
N LEU A 104 5.84 -3.25 7.40
CA LEU A 104 5.41 -1.93 7.86
C LEU A 104 6.61 -1.03 8.20
N GLN A 105 7.66 -1.58 8.81
CA GLN A 105 8.90 -0.83 9.06
C GLN A 105 9.58 -0.37 7.77
N HIS A 106 9.60 -1.23 6.75
CA HIS A 106 10.13 -0.88 5.43
C HIS A 106 9.30 0.23 4.78
N LEU A 107 7.97 0.06 4.76
CA LEU A 107 7.06 1.03 4.16
C LEU A 107 7.04 2.36 4.91
N ASP A 108 7.20 2.35 6.24
CA ASP A 108 7.25 3.56 7.06
C ASP A 108 8.46 4.42 6.66
N LYS A 109 9.65 3.81 6.56
CA LYS A 109 10.83 4.49 6.04
C LYS A 109 10.62 5.01 4.61
N LYS A 110 10.02 4.18 3.75
CA LYS A 110 9.86 4.48 2.31
C LYS A 110 8.81 5.56 2.03
N LEU A 111 7.70 5.57 2.76
CA LEU A 111 6.53 6.38 2.47
C LEU A 111 6.30 7.50 3.48
N MET A 112 6.70 7.32 4.73
CA MET A 112 6.37 8.22 5.84
C MET A 112 7.62 8.80 6.52
N GLY A 113 8.81 8.50 6.01
CA GLY A 113 10.07 8.99 6.55
C GLY A 113 10.50 8.36 7.88
N GLY A 114 9.83 7.28 8.32
CA GLY A 114 10.09 6.66 9.63
C GLY A 114 9.33 7.31 10.79
N GLU A 115 8.33 8.14 10.48
CA GLU A 115 7.56 8.93 11.45
C GLU A 115 6.15 8.36 11.68
N MET A 116 5.92 7.08 11.33
CA MET A 116 4.63 6.44 11.60
C MET A 116 4.33 6.39 13.11
N PRO A 117 3.19 6.92 13.57
CA PRO A 117 2.80 6.84 14.97
C PRO A 117 2.59 5.39 15.41
N SER A 118 3.00 5.07 16.64
CA SER A 118 2.90 3.72 17.22
C SER A 118 1.46 3.19 17.29
N GLU A 119 0.49 4.07 17.55
CA GLU A 119 -0.94 3.72 17.56
C GLU A 119 -1.42 3.29 16.17
N TYR A 120 -1.01 4.03 15.12
CA TYR A 120 -1.36 3.72 13.74
C TYR A 120 -0.67 2.43 13.27
N TYR A 121 0.62 2.25 13.61
CA TYR A 121 1.36 1.01 13.36
C TYR A 121 0.67 -0.22 13.97
N THR A 122 0.21 -0.09 15.22
CA THR A 122 -0.49 -1.16 15.94
C THR A 122 -1.85 -1.48 15.30
N ALA A 123 -2.64 -0.45 14.99
CA ALA A 123 -3.94 -0.62 14.34
C ALA A 123 -3.81 -1.28 12.96
N LEU A 124 -2.83 -0.83 12.15
CA LEU A 124 -2.57 -1.39 10.83
C LEU A 124 -2.06 -2.84 10.92
N THR A 125 -1.17 -3.15 11.85
CA THR A 125 -0.73 -4.54 12.11
C THR A 125 -1.92 -5.44 12.41
N ASN A 126 -2.81 -5.03 13.31
CA ASN A 126 -3.99 -5.80 13.68
C ASN A 126 -4.95 -5.98 12.49
N HIS A 127 -5.14 -4.94 11.68
CA HIS A 127 -5.98 -5.04 10.48
C HIS A 127 -5.43 -6.09 9.49
N LEU A 128 -4.14 -6.03 9.19
CA LEU A 128 -3.49 -6.92 8.22
C LEU A 128 -3.44 -8.39 8.70
N MET A 129 -3.33 -8.61 10.01
CA MET A 129 -3.39 -9.95 10.61
C MET A 129 -4.72 -10.67 10.38
N ASN A 130 -5.83 -9.92 10.25
CA ASN A 130 -7.16 -10.49 10.06
C ASN A 130 -7.41 -11.02 8.64
N MET A 131 -6.50 -10.77 7.69
CA MET A 131 -6.61 -11.32 6.34
C MET A 131 -6.33 -12.83 6.40
N ASN A 132 -7.21 -13.69 5.88
CA ASN A 132 -6.94 -15.13 5.79
C ASN A 132 -7.71 -15.71 4.59
N TRP A 133 -6.98 -16.22 3.61
CA TRP A 133 -7.49 -16.75 2.36
C TRP A 133 -7.29 -18.27 2.27
N GLY A 134 -6.70 -18.87 3.30
CA GLY A 134 -6.39 -20.29 3.39
C GLY A 134 -5.16 -20.69 2.56
N LYS A 135 -4.69 -21.93 2.80
CA LYS A 135 -3.40 -22.46 2.32
C LYS A 135 -3.22 -22.53 0.79
N LYS A 136 -4.30 -22.37 0.01
CA LYS A 136 -4.25 -22.42 -1.47
C LYS A 136 -3.89 -21.08 -2.10
N PHE A 137 -3.94 -19.99 -1.34
CA PHE A 137 -3.84 -18.63 -1.87
C PHE A 137 -2.76 -17.81 -1.16
N ASN A 138 -1.71 -18.45 -0.62
CA ASN A 138 -0.68 -17.79 0.19
C ASN A 138 -0.05 -16.58 -0.51
N ALA A 139 0.47 -16.74 -1.74
CA ALA A 139 1.06 -15.64 -2.50
C ALA A 139 0.06 -14.51 -2.80
N LYS A 140 -1.21 -14.86 -3.04
CA LYS A 140 -2.27 -13.89 -3.25
C LYS A 140 -2.60 -13.12 -1.98
N GLU A 141 -2.65 -13.81 -0.84
CA GLU A 141 -2.84 -13.21 0.47
C GLU A 141 -1.67 -12.26 0.80
N ALA A 142 -0.42 -12.68 0.61
CA ALA A 142 0.75 -11.83 0.79
C ALA A 142 0.65 -10.54 -0.03
N ARG A 143 0.29 -10.68 -1.32
CA ARG A 143 0.09 -9.52 -2.20
C ARG A 143 -1.01 -8.58 -1.72
N ASN A 144 -2.11 -9.11 -1.20
CA ASN A 144 -3.21 -8.30 -0.68
C ASN A 144 -2.83 -7.62 0.65
N VAL A 145 -2.07 -8.29 1.52
CA VAL A 145 -1.50 -7.68 2.73
C VAL A 145 -0.64 -6.47 2.35
N ILE A 146 0.27 -6.63 1.39
CA ILE A 146 1.14 -5.55 0.90
C ILE A 146 0.31 -4.41 0.26
N SER A 147 -0.66 -4.76 -0.57
CA SER A 147 -1.53 -3.78 -1.25
C SER A 147 -2.34 -2.95 -0.26
N ASP A 148 -2.90 -3.58 0.77
CA ASP A 148 -3.67 -2.90 1.80
C ASP A 148 -2.77 -2.04 2.70
N ALA A 149 -1.57 -2.54 3.06
CA ALA A 149 -0.58 -1.74 3.79
C ALA A 149 -0.21 -0.45 3.04
N ILE A 150 0.17 -0.56 1.76
CA ILE A 150 0.47 0.60 0.91
C ILE A 150 -0.74 1.54 0.81
N ARG A 151 -1.94 0.99 0.56
CA ARG A 151 -3.16 1.80 0.41
C ARG A 151 -3.45 2.59 1.67
N PHE A 152 -3.40 1.97 2.85
CA PHE A 152 -3.71 2.67 4.09
C PHE A 152 -2.64 3.72 4.42
N MET A 153 -1.36 3.40 4.25
CA MET A 153 -0.29 4.34 4.53
C MET A 153 -0.37 5.57 3.62
N VAL A 154 -0.53 5.39 2.31
CA VAL A 154 -0.61 6.49 1.32
C VAL A 154 -1.89 7.32 1.48
N THR A 155 -2.99 6.73 1.96
CA THR A 155 -4.25 7.45 2.21
C THR A 155 -4.33 8.06 3.61
N SER A 156 -3.33 7.81 4.47
CA SER A 156 -3.26 8.41 5.79
C SER A 156 -2.91 9.89 5.70
N SER A 157 -3.45 10.69 6.62
CA SER A 157 -3.09 12.11 6.75
C SER A 157 -1.61 12.31 7.05
N PHE A 158 -0.94 11.32 7.66
CA PHE A 158 0.48 11.36 7.97
C PHE A 158 1.38 11.33 6.73
N PHE A 159 0.99 10.62 5.66
CA PHE A 159 1.72 10.63 4.39
C PHE A 159 1.81 12.04 3.77
N MET A 160 0.80 12.87 4.03
CA MET A 160 0.75 14.24 3.52
C MET A 160 1.68 15.21 4.27
N ILE A 161 2.24 14.79 5.39
CA ILE A 161 3.22 15.55 6.18
C ILE A 161 4.64 15.07 5.84
N GLN A 162 4.93 14.73 4.57
CA GLN A 162 6.32 14.72 4.11
C GLN A 162 6.79 16.18 4.03
N LYS A 163 7.71 16.56 4.91
CA LYS A 163 8.34 17.89 4.96
C LYS A 163 9.38 18.07 3.85
#